data_AF-X0X5A1-F1
#
_entry.id   AF-X0X5A1-F1
#
_cell.length_a   1.000
_cell.length_b   1.000
_cell.length_c   1.000
_cell.angle_alpha   90.00
_cell.angle_beta   90.00
_cell.angle_gamma   90.00
#
_symmetry.space_group_name_H-M   'P 1'
#
loop_
_entity.id
_entity.type
_entity.pdbx_description
1 polymer ?
#
loop_
_entity_poly.entity_id
_entity_poly.type
_entity_poly.pdbx_seq_one_letter_code
_entity_poly.pdbx_strand_id
1 'polypeptide(L)'
;MSARIDAVNYALQYLGEQPITSLDDDSDRALTMKSFYYIARDATLEDANWTFATRRFQPVRNAVDPVWGWTASYTIPADIVRVTTVLRDWGSNSVSGYAYYDFPEEMKSAHVIEGNEILSNDDPIYCLGIREMDDEGHYSPLFLEAFAAKLAYLAALPITASMQKQQ
;
A
#
# COMPACT_ATOMS: atom_id res chain seq x y z
N MET A 1 4.03 21.01 9.53
CA MET A 1 5.03 19.97 9.23
C MET A 1 4.29 18.89 8.45
N SER A 2 4.81 18.45 7.31
CA SER A 2 4.17 17.37 6.55
C SER A 2 4.62 16.03 7.14
N ALA A 3 3.71 15.08 7.31
CA ALA A 3 4.01 13.73 7.80
C ALA A 3 5.10 13.02 6.95
N ARG A 4 5.26 13.41 5.67
CA ARG A 4 6.39 13.01 4.82
C ARG A 4 7.74 13.39 5.40
N ILE A 5 7.89 14.65 5.80
CA ILE A 5 9.14 15.15 6.37
C ILE A 5 9.37 14.51 7.74
N ASP A 6 8.31 14.26 8.50
CA ASP A 6 8.42 13.57 9.79
C ASP A 6 8.91 12.12 9.62
N ALA A 7 8.33 11.36 8.68
CA ALA A 7 8.78 9.99 8.36
C ALA A 7 10.26 9.94 7.94
N VAL A 8 10.66 10.85 7.06
CA VAL A 8 12.04 10.94 6.56
C VAL A 8 13.00 11.31 7.70
N ASN A 9 12.61 12.26 8.56
CA ASN A 9 13.44 12.65 9.69
C ASN A 9 13.56 11.55 10.74
N TYR A 10 12.53 10.71 10.94
CA TYR A 10 12.66 9.51 11.76
C TYR A 10 13.61 8.49 11.13
N ALA A 11 13.54 8.28 9.81
CA ALA A 11 14.47 7.40 9.11
C ALA A 11 15.93 7.89 9.24
N LEU A 12 16.17 9.21 9.08
CA LEU A 12 17.49 9.81 9.28
C LEU A 12 18.00 9.65 10.72
N GLN A 13 17.13 9.80 11.71
CA GLN A 13 17.48 9.58 13.12
C GLN A 13 17.91 8.13 13.38
N TYR A 14 17.24 7.13 12.78
CA TYR A 14 17.68 5.73 12.87
C TYR A 14 19.06 5.49 12.28
N LEU A 15 19.47 6.30 11.31
CA LEU A 15 20.80 6.25 10.69
C LEU A 15 21.85 7.12 11.41
N GLY A 16 21.45 7.88 12.44
CA GLY A 16 22.34 8.80 13.15
C GLY A 16 22.61 10.12 12.40
N GLU A 17 21.80 10.45 11.40
CA GLU A 17 21.95 11.63 10.55
C GLU A 17 21.16 12.84 11.07
N GLN A 18 21.53 14.02 10.57
CA GLN A 18 20.81 15.26 10.87
C GLN A 18 19.48 15.36 10.10
N PRO A 19 18.43 15.92 10.72
CA PRO A 19 17.14 16.11 10.04
C PRO A 19 17.25 17.09 8.87
N ILE A 20 16.30 17.00 7.95
CA ILE A 20 16.12 17.90 6.83
C ILE A 20 14.82 18.71 6.98
N THR A 21 14.78 19.86 6.32
CA THR A 21 13.59 20.72 6.27
C THR A 21 12.76 20.47 5.02
N SER A 22 13.38 20.01 3.93
CA SER A 22 12.71 19.67 2.68
C SER A 22 13.36 18.46 2.00
N LEU A 23 12.56 17.65 1.32
CA LEU A 23 13.06 16.62 0.40
C LEU A 23 13.59 17.19 -0.92
N ASP A 24 13.36 18.48 -1.17
CA ASP A 24 13.90 19.19 -2.32
C ASP A 24 15.23 19.91 -2.00
N ASP A 25 15.77 19.71 -0.80
CA ASP A 25 17.11 20.19 -0.44
C ASP A 25 18.17 19.46 -1.29
N ASP A 26 19.19 20.18 -1.77
CA ASP A 26 20.26 19.62 -2.62
C ASP A 26 21.36 18.92 -1.82
N SER A 27 20.96 18.17 -0.78
CA SER A 27 21.87 17.38 0.04
C SER A 27 21.83 15.91 -0.35
N ASP A 28 22.98 15.24 -0.30
CA ASP A 28 23.09 13.80 -0.62
C ASP A 28 22.05 12.96 0.13
N ARG A 29 21.78 13.30 1.39
CA ARG A 29 20.76 12.64 2.23
C ARG A 29 19.34 12.88 1.73
N ALA A 30 18.98 14.10 1.33
CA ALA A 30 17.64 14.41 0.84
C ALA A 30 17.39 13.73 -0.52
N LEU A 31 18.38 13.77 -1.42
CA LEU A 31 18.32 13.07 -2.70
C LEU A 31 18.18 11.54 -2.52
N THR A 32 18.96 10.96 -1.60
CA THR A 32 18.88 9.54 -1.28
C THR A 32 17.52 9.18 -0.72
N MET A 33 17.04 9.90 0.30
CA MET A 33 15.74 9.64 0.91
C MET A 33 14.60 9.79 -0.11
N LYS A 34 14.66 10.80 -0.97
CA LYS A 34 13.68 11.02 -2.05
C LYS A 34 13.64 9.85 -3.03
N SER A 35 14.78 9.24 -3.35
CA SER A 35 14.86 8.10 -4.29
C SER A 35 14.18 6.83 -3.76
N PHE A 36 14.20 6.61 -2.44
CA PHE A 36 13.61 5.43 -1.80
C PHE A 36 12.24 5.67 -1.18
N TYR A 37 11.79 6.92 -1.09
CA TYR A 37 10.57 7.30 -0.37
C TYR A 37 9.35 6.50 -0.81
N TYR A 38 9.02 6.53 -2.11
CA TYR A 38 7.85 5.85 -2.66
C TYR A 38 7.96 4.33 -2.54
N ILE A 39 9.15 3.77 -2.79
CA ILE A 39 9.41 2.34 -2.67
C ILE A 39 9.17 1.86 -1.23
N ALA A 40 9.67 2.59 -0.23
CA ALA A 40 9.46 2.25 1.17
C ALA A 40 7.99 2.43 1.58
N ARG A 41 7.32 3.49 1.13
CA ARG A 41 5.90 3.75 1.45
C ARG A 41 5.01 2.63 0.92
N ASP A 42 5.15 2.31 -0.36
CA ASP A 42 4.27 1.37 -1.05
C ASP A 42 4.49 -0.05 -0.52
N ALA A 43 5.75 -0.45 -0.32
CA ALA A 43 6.06 -1.72 0.32
C ALA A 43 5.48 -1.81 1.75
N THR A 44 5.54 -0.74 2.53
CA THR A 44 4.97 -0.73 3.90
C THR A 44 3.44 -0.78 3.86
N LEU A 45 2.81 -0.11 2.91
CA LEU A 45 1.36 -0.18 2.70
C LEU A 45 0.93 -1.59 2.31
N GLU A 46 1.69 -2.26 1.45
CA GLU A 46 1.44 -3.63 1.04
C GLU A 46 1.64 -4.64 2.18
N ASP A 47 2.61 -4.42 3.07
CA ASP A 47 2.99 -5.38 4.13
C ASP A 47 1.88 -5.64 5.18
N ALA A 48 0.87 -4.75 5.32
CA ALA A 48 -0.20 -4.93 6.30
C ALA A 48 -1.55 -4.30 5.91
N ASN A 49 -2.59 -4.63 6.68
CA ASN A 49 -3.97 -4.15 6.47
C ASN A 49 -4.24 -2.84 7.23
N TRP A 50 -3.61 -1.76 6.81
CA TRP A 50 -3.71 -0.45 7.48
C TRP A 50 -5.11 0.17 7.34
N THR A 51 -5.83 0.33 8.45
CA THR A 51 -7.23 0.79 8.45
C THR A 51 -7.44 2.14 7.75
N PHE A 52 -6.49 3.07 7.85
CA PHE A 52 -6.58 4.39 7.19
C PHE A 52 -6.41 4.30 5.66
N ALA A 53 -5.76 3.25 5.17
CA ALA A 53 -5.54 2.99 3.75
C ALA A 53 -6.50 1.93 3.19
N THR A 54 -7.28 1.23 4.02
CA THR A 54 -8.23 0.27 3.48
C THR A 54 -9.46 0.96 2.89
N ARG A 55 -9.78 0.60 1.64
CA ARG A 55 -10.88 1.15 0.84
C ARG A 55 -11.78 0.04 0.32
N ARG A 56 -13.08 0.30 0.25
CA ARG A 56 -14.05 -0.51 -0.49
C ARG A 56 -14.15 -0.05 -1.94
N PHE A 57 -14.21 -0.98 -2.88
CA PHE A 57 -14.46 -0.71 -4.28
C PHE A 57 -15.26 -1.83 -4.94
N GLN A 58 -16.02 -1.49 -5.98
CA GLN A 58 -16.79 -2.44 -6.79
C GLN A 58 -16.34 -2.26 -8.24
N PRO A 59 -15.45 -3.13 -8.75
CA PRO A 59 -15.02 -3.05 -10.14
C PRO A 59 -16.15 -3.50 -11.07
N VAL A 60 -16.16 -2.95 -12.29
CA VAL A 60 -17.08 -3.37 -13.35
C VAL A 60 -16.46 -4.53 -14.11
N ARG A 61 -17.26 -5.53 -14.48
CA ARG A 61 -16.81 -6.65 -15.31
C ARG A 61 -16.26 -6.13 -16.63
N ASN A 62 -15.07 -6.59 -17.01
CA ASN A 62 -14.47 -6.27 -18.30
C ASN A 62 -15.27 -6.92 -19.44
N ALA A 63 -15.23 -6.31 -20.63
CA ALA A 63 -15.93 -6.85 -21.80
C ALA A 63 -15.30 -8.13 -22.39
N VAL A 64 -14.05 -8.42 -22.01
CA VAL A 64 -13.28 -9.58 -22.49
C VAL A 64 -13.07 -10.53 -21.32
N ASP A 65 -13.64 -11.73 -21.45
CA ASP A 65 -13.48 -12.78 -20.45
C ASP A 65 -12.08 -13.44 -20.57
N PRO A 66 -11.58 -14.08 -19.49
CA PRO A 66 -10.38 -14.89 -19.52
C PRO A 66 -10.46 -16.00 -20.57
N VAL A 67 -9.31 -16.35 -21.16
CA VAL A 67 -9.25 -17.35 -22.25
C VAL A 67 -9.73 -18.73 -21.81
N TRP A 68 -9.52 -19.09 -20.53
CA TRP A 68 -9.96 -20.35 -19.94
C TRP A 68 -10.06 -20.26 -18.42
N GLY A 69 -10.73 -21.23 -17.79
CA GLY A 69 -10.81 -21.38 -16.33
C GLY A 69 -11.89 -20.51 -15.69
N TRP A 70 -11.69 -19.20 -15.69
CA TRP A 70 -12.58 -18.21 -15.05
C TRP A 70 -13.57 -17.61 -16.04
N THR A 71 -14.75 -17.20 -15.56
CA THR A 71 -15.84 -16.67 -16.42
C THR A 71 -15.92 -15.15 -16.47
N ALA A 72 -15.21 -14.43 -15.61
CA ALA A 72 -15.18 -12.97 -15.58
C ALA A 72 -13.80 -12.43 -15.17
N SER A 73 -13.46 -11.23 -15.67
CA SER A 73 -12.28 -10.45 -15.27
C SER A 73 -12.69 -9.04 -14.84
N TYR A 74 -11.94 -8.48 -13.89
CA TYR A 74 -12.22 -7.18 -13.27
C TYR A 74 -10.92 -6.40 -13.10
N THR A 75 -10.83 -5.22 -13.71
CA THR A 75 -9.65 -4.35 -13.58
C THR A 75 -9.51 -3.80 -12.17
N ILE A 76 -8.31 -3.95 -11.57
CA ILE A 76 -7.98 -3.34 -10.28
C ILE A 76 -7.73 -1.84 -10.49
N PRO A 77 -8.39 -0.95 -9.72
CA PRO A 77 -8.12 0.49 -9.81
C PRO A 77 -6.65 0.82 -9.54
N ALA A 78 -6.09 1.76 -10.29
CA ALA A 78 -4.67 2.10 -10.21
C ALA A 78 -4.22 2.60 -8.82
N ASP A 79 -5.16 3.13 -8.02
CA ASP A 79 -4.87 3.56 -6.66
C ASP A 79 -4.86 2.43 -5.63
N ILE A 80 -5.15 1.17 -6.01
CA ILE A 80 -5.13 0.01 -5.11
C ILE A 80 -3.79 -0.73 -5.24
N VAL A 81 -2.98 -0.68 -4.18
CA VAL A 81 -1.68 -1.39 -4.14
C VAL A 81 -1.83 -2.87 -3.81
N ARG A 82 -2.88 -3.25 -3.06
CA ARG A 82 -3.16 -4.64 -2.72
C ARG A 82 -4.63 -4.90 -2.51
N VAL A 83 -5.17 -5.92 -3.18
CA VAL A 83 -6.52 -6.43 -2.90
C VAL A 83 -6.44 -7.36 -1.68
N THR A 84 -7.30 -7.14 -0.69
CA THR A 84 -7.29 -7.88 0.58
C THR A 84 -8.47 -8.82 0.70
N THR A 85 -9.60 -8.53 0.05
CA THR A 85 -10.81 -9.36 0.12
C THR A 85 -11.62 -9.16 -1.14
N VAL A 86 -12.13 -10.26 -1.69
CA VAL A 86 -13.10 -10.28 -2.80
C VAL A 86 -14.32 -11.07 -2.34
N LEU A 87 -15.48 -10.43 -2.42
CA LEU A 87 -16.76 -10.97 -1.98
C LEU A 87 -17.69 -11.10 -3.18
N ARG A 88 -18.51 -12.14 -3.18
CA ARG A 88 -19.63 -12.29 -4.12
C ARG A 88 -20.85 -11.52 -3.62
N ASP A 89 -21.82 -11.26 -4.50
CA ASP A 89 -23.10 -10.73 -4.05
C ASP A 89 -23.85 -11.75 -3.18
N TRP A 90 -24.24 -11.33 -1.97
CA TRP A 90 -24.97 -12.12 -0.99
C TRP A 90 -26.31 -11.47 -0.60
N GLY A 91 -26.86 -10.60 -1.46
CA GLY A 91 -28.16 -9.96 -1.24
C GLY A 91 -28.08 -8.76 -0.29
N SER A 92 -28.01 -7.58 -0.92
CA SER A 92 -28.42 -6.20 -0.54
C SER A 92 -28.38 -5.66 0.91
N ASN A 93 -28.04 -6.38 1.98
CA ASN A 93 -27.88 -5.76 3.32
C ASN A 93 -27.07 -6.56 4.37
N SER A 94 -26.37 -7.62 3.96
CA SER A 94 -25.85 -8.66 4.87
C SER A 94 -24.46 -8.39 5.47
N VAL A 95 -23.82 -7.25 5.18
CA VAL A 95 -22.55 -6.85 5.82
C VAL A 95 -22.76 -6.02 7.11
N SER A 96 -24.00 -5.69 7.48
CA SER A 96 -24.30 -5.03 8.75
C SER A 96 -24.28 -6.05 9.90
N GLY A 97 -23.10 -6.28 10.48
CA GLY A 97 -22.97 -7.07 11.72
C GLY A 97 -21.68 -7.87 11.86
N TYR A 98 -20.93 -8.08 10.78
CA TYR A 98 -19.66 -8.79 10.85
C TYR A 98 -18.51 -7.84 11.21
N ALA A 99 -17.61 -8.31 12.08
CA ALA A 99 -16.37 -7.61 12.36
C ALA A 99 -15.58 -7.47 11.06
N TYR A 100 -14.90 -6.33 10.91
CA TYR A 100 -14.03 -6.08 9.78
C TYR A 100 -12.99 -7.21 9.68
N TYR A 101 -12.97 -7.92 8.54
CA TYR A 101 -12.15 -9.11 8.21
C TYR A 101 -12.69 -10.50 8.59
N ASP A 102 -13.82 -10.63 9.28
CA ASP A 102 -14.44 -11.94 9.58
C ASP A 102 -15.67 -12.17 8.70
N PHE A 103 -15.43 -12.21 7.38
CA PHE A 103 -16.48 -12.53 6.41
C PHE A 103 -16.70 -14.05 6.34
N PRO A 104 -17.95 -14.53 6.43
CA PRO A 104 -18.29 -15.93 6.22
C PRO A 104 -17.72 -16.46 4.90
N GLU A 105 -17.33 -17.72 4.86
CA GLU A 105 -16.74 -18.35 3.67
C GLU A 105 -17.71 -18.33 2.48
N GLU A 106 -19.01 -18.40 2.76
CA GLU A 106 -20.06 -18.32 1.75
C GLU A 106 -20.18 -16.93 1.09
N MET A 107 -19.62 -15.89 1.70
CA MET A 107 -19.55 -14.55 1.10
C MET A 107 -18.30 -14.35 0.26
N LYS A 108 -17.23 -15.13 0.47
CA LYS A 108 -15.98 -14.95 -0.26
C LYS A 108 -16.13 -15.45 -1.68
N SER A 109 -15.69 -14.64 -2.64
CA SER A 109 -15.62 -15.08 -4.03
C SER A 109 -14.38 -15.92 -4.25
N ALA A 110 -14.52 -17.06 -4.93
CA ALA A 110 -13.35 -17.78 -5.42
C ALA A 110 -12.71 -16.91 -6.51
N HIS A 111 -11.42 -16.58 -6.35
CA HIS A 111 -10.74 -15.67 -7.27
C HIS A 111 -9.24 -15.94 -7.36
N VAL A 112 -8.63 -15.42 -8.41
CA VAL A 112 -7.18 -15.26 -8.54
C VAL A 112 -6.89 -13.83 -8.98
N ILE A 113 -5.72 -13.31 -8.61
CA ILE A 113 -5.22 -12.02 -9.09
C ILE A 113 -4.10 -12.31 -10.09
N GLU A 114 -4.26 -11.82 -11.31
CA GLU A 114 -3.29 -11.98 -12.40
C GLU A 114 -3.00 -10.59 -13.01
N GLY A 115 -1.74 -10.16 -12.94
CA GLY A 115 -1.36 -8.81 -13.35
C GLY A 115 -2.13 -7.75 -12.55
N ASN A 116 -2.96 -6.96 -13.24
CA ASN A 116 -3.80 -5.93 -12.63
C ASN A 116 -5.30 -6.28 -12.70
N GLU A 117 -5.62 -7.57 -12.77
CA GLU A 117 -7.00 -8.05 -12.87
C GLU A 117 -7.32 -9.07 -11.78
N ILE A 118 -8.57 -9.03 -11.32
CA ILE A 118 -9.18 -10.05 -10.48
C ILE A 118 -9.99 -10.94 -11.42
N LEU A 119 -9.70 -12.25 -11.42
CA LEU A 119 -10.48 -13.23 -12.15
C LEU A 119 -11.40 -13.96 -11.17
N SER A 120 -12.68 -14.07 -11.51
CA SER A 120 -13.70 -14.70 -10.66
C SER A 120 -14.80 -15.33 -11.52
N ASN A 121 -15.59 -16.20 -10.89
CA ASN A 121 -16.82 -16.75 -11.48
C ASN A 121 -18.10 -16.03 -11.00
N ASP A 122 -17.97 -15.11 -10.05
CA ASP A 122 -19.08 -14.34 -9.48
C ASP A 122 -19.24 -13.00 -10.21
N ASP A 123 -20.48 -12.53 -10.40
CA ASP A 123 -20.79 -11.22 -10.99
C ASP A 123 -22.11 -10.66 -10.38
N PRO A 124 -22.10 -9.54 -9.64
CA PRO A 124 -20.96 -8.66 -9.36
C PRO A 124 -20.06 -9.14 -8.21
N ILE A 125 -18.85 -8.57 -8.13
CA ILE A 125 -17.93 -8.72 -6.98
C ILE A 125 -17.79 -7.41 -6.19
N TYR A 126 -17.54 -7.55 -4.88
CA TYR A 126 -17.26 -6.44 -3.97
C TYR A 126 -15.90 -6.63 -3.32
N CYS A 127 -15.06 -5.59 -3.34
CA CYS A 127 -13.66 -5.71 -2.94
C CYS A 127 -13.29 -4.77 -1.78
N LEU A 128 -12.37 -5.25 -0.96
CA LEU A 128 -11.55 -4.43 -0.07
C LEU A 128 -10.11 -4.44 -0.59
N GLY A 129 -9.45 -3.29 -0.54
CA GLY A 129 -8.06 -3.16 -0.91
C GLY A 129 -7.36 -2.09 -0.09
N ILE A 130 -6.03 -2.17 -0.04
CA ILE A 130 -5.18 -1.10 0.46
C ILE A 130 -4.93 -0.15 -0.70
N ARG A 131 -5.26 1.12 -0.49
CA ARG A 131 -4.99 2.18 -1.47
C ARG A 131 -3.65 2.85 -1.23
N GLU A 132 -3.05 3.33 -2.31
CA GLU A 132 -2.00 4.31 -2.26
C GLU A 132 -2.50 5.59 -1.56
N MET A 133 -1.65 6.18 -0.74
CA MET A 133 -1.98 7.38 0.03
C MET A 133 -1.03 8.51 -0.36
N ASP A 134 -1.56 9.46 -1.13
CA ASP A 134 -0.87 10.71 -1.48
C ASP A 134 -1.02 11.78 -0.40
N ASP A 135 -2.14 11.75 0.34
CA ASP A 135 -2.40 12.64 1.47
C ASP A 135 -1.83 12.04 2.75
N GLU A 136 -0.60 12.46 3.06
CA GLU A 136 0.23 11.95 4.16
C GLU A 136 -0.27 12.37 5.54
N GLY A 137 -1.26 13.27 5.64
CA GLY A 137 -1.79 13.74 6.93
C GLY A 137 -2.49 12.68 7.79
N HIS A 138 -2.67 11.46 7.28
CA HIS A 138 -3.52 10.42 7.90
C HIS A 138 -2.78 9.14 8.28
N TYR A 139 -1.45 9.14 8.28
CA TYR A 139 -0.68 7.97 8.70
C TYR A 139 -0.89 7.66 10.18
N SER A 140 -1.17 6.39 10.49
CA SER A 140 -1.18 5.94 11.88
C SER A 140 0.25 5.98 12.46
N PRO A 141 0.43 6.20 13.77
CA PRO A 141 1.77 6.23 14.37
C PRO A 141 2.60 4.97 14.09
N LEU A 142 1.96 3.80 14.11
CA LEU A 142 2.64 2.53 13.82
C LEU A 142 3.06 2.41 12.35
N PHE A 143 2.25 2.91 11.42
CA PHE A 143 2.64 2.97 10.01
C PHE A 143 3.85 3.89 9.84
N LEU A 144 3.83 5.05 10.48
CA LEU A 144 4.92 6.02 10.38
C LEU A 144 6.26 5.44 10.87
N GLU A 145 6.24 4.70 11.98
CA GLU A 145 7.42 3.98 12.49
C GLU A 145 7.90 2.90 11.53
N ALA A 146 7.00 2.02 11.07
CA ALA A 146 7.33 0.95 10.14
C ALA A 146 7.88 1.49 8.81
N PHE A 147 7.26 2.54 8.29
CA PHE A 147 7.68 3.22 7.08
C PHE A 147 9.06 3.86 7.25
N ALA A 148 9.29 4.59 8.34
CA ALA A 148 10.59 5.19 8.63
C ALA A 148 11.69 4.13 8.76
N ALA A 149 11.39 2.99 9.40
CA ALA A 149 12.34 1.88 9.51
C ALA A 149 12.66 1.24 8.16
N LYS A 150 11.65 1.01 7.30
CA LYS A 150 11.84 0.51 5.93
C LYS A 150 12.68 1.47 5.10
N LEU A 151 12.41 2.77 5.19
CA LEU A 151 13.15 3.80 4.48
C LEU A 151 14.61 3.87 4.95
N ALA A 152 14.85 3.85 6.27
CA ALA A 152 16.19 3.81 6.84
C ALA A 152 16.96 2.58 6.36
N TYR A 153 16.32 1.41 6.33
CA TYR A 153 16.92 0.17 5.83
C TYR A 153 17.37 0.29 4.36
N LEU A 154 16.52 0.81 3.47
CA LEU A 154 16.87 1.01 2.06
C LEU A 154 17.99 2.04 1.88
N ALA A 155 17.98 3.10 2.69
CA ALA A 155 18.96 4.19 2.61
C ALA A 155 20.26 3.93 3.40
N ALA A 156 20.34 2.85 4.18
CA ALA A 156 21.44 2.61 5.11
C ALA A 156 22.80 2.56 4.40
N LEU A 157 22.94 1.78 3.34
CA LEU A 157 24.21 1.66 2.60
C LEU A 157 24.63 2.97 1.93
N PRO A 158 23.79 3.65 1.12
CA PRO A 158 24.15 4.92 0.51
C PRO A 158 24.56 6.00 1.50
N ILE A 159 23.89 6.09 2.65
CA ILE A 159 24.13 7.15 3.64
C ILE A 159 25.35 6.81 4.51
N THR A 160 25.41 5.62 5.11
CA THR A 160 26.45 5.28 6.09
C THR A 160 27.79 4.94 5.44
N ALA A 161 27.80 4.34 4.24
CA ALA A 161 29.04 4.03 3.54
C ALA A 161 29.65 5.26 2.84
N SER A 162 28.87 6.32 2.64
CA SER A 162 29.39 7.61 2.16
C SER A 162 30.34 8.23 3.19
N MET A 163 30.03 8.11 4.48
CA MET A 163 30.87 8.65 5.56
C MET A 163 32.27 8.01 5.68
N GLN A 164 32.47 6.78 5.20
CA GLN A 164 33.78 6.11 5.25
C GLN A 164 34.67 6.40 4.04
N LYS A 165 34.14 6.94 2.94
CA LYS A 165 34.91 7.18 1.70
C LYS A 165 35.54 8.59 1.61
N GLN A 166 35.49 9.39 2.67
CA GLN A 166 36.08 10.73 2.73
C GLN A 166 37.37 10.83 3.57
N GLN A 167 38.11 9.73 3.74
CA GLN A 167 39.49 9.74 4.27
C GLN A 167 40.49 9.35 3.19
#